data_AF-J9FGB0-F1
#
_entry.id   AF-J9FGB0-F1
#
_cell.length_a   1.000
_cell.length_b   1.000
_cell.length_c   1.000
_cell.angle_alpha   90.00
_cell.angle_beta   90.00
_cell.angle_gamma   90.00
#
_symmetry.space_group_name_H-M   'P 1'
#
loop_
_entity.id
_entity.type
_entity.pdbx_description
1 polymer ?
#
loop_
_entity_poly.entity_id
_entity_poly.type
_entity_poly.pdbx_seq_one_letter_code
_entity_poly.pdbx_strand_id
1 'polypeptide(L)'
;MGHSLILASIHILTILLFGIQSDAYAFIPTTNEVVALCCSKEYVECCTESVNFAKPLRCDGMKLGTRINVTLCIQKEMHGEYQPMLNLTDTVCCDVFADDDNDEKEYCLTECITVMQIPALRNDKKLKRIKECRRTNPLYKCFNRCLQWLHSRTEDEAFDFEQECSIKFKMLPGKVYIGPEIK
;
A
#
# COMPACT_ATOMS: atom_id res chain seq x y z
N MET A 1 -39.00 -8.66 -50.76
CA MET A 1 -38.24 -9.49 -49.79
C MET A 1 -36.95 -8.83 -49.26
N GLY A 2 -36.49 -7.67 -49.76
CA GLY A 2 -35.23 -7.04 -49.31
C GLY A 2 -35.24 -6.37 -47.92
N HIS A 3 -36.39 -5.88 -47.44
CA HIS A 3 -36.47 -5.17 -46.15
C HIS A 3 -36.32 -6.10 -44.93
N SER A 4 -36.75 -7.37 -45.01
CA SER A 4 -36.65 -8.32 -43.90
C SER A 4 -35.21 -8.74 -43.60
N LEU A 5 -34.33 -8.76 -44.62
CA LEU A 5 -32.91 -9.09 -44.43
C LEU A 5 -32.16 -7.98 -43.69
N ILE A 6 -32.44 -6.70 -44.00
CA ILE A 6 -31.79 -5.55 -43.36
C ILE A 6 -32.16 -5.47 -41.87
N LEU A 7 -33.43 -5.70 -41.51
CA LEU A 7 -33.86 -5.72 -40.10
C LEU A 7 -33.18 -6.83 -39.30
N ALA A 8 -33.04 -8.03 -39.89
CA ALA A 8 -32.36 -9.15 -39.24
C ALA A 8 -30.87 -8.84 -38.97
N SER A 9 -30.18 -8.19 -39.92
CA SER A 9 -28.78 -7.80 -39.75
C SER A 9 -28.58 -6.78 -38.62
N ILE A 10 -29.47 -5.80 -38.48
CA ILE A 10 -29.39 -4.79 -37.40
C ILE A 10 -29.59 -5.46 -36.04
N HIS A 11 -30.55 -6.39 -35.90
CA HIS A 11 -30.76 -7.10 -34.63
C HIS A 11 -29.58 -7.98 -34.23
N ILE A 12 -28.93 -8.67 -35.17
CA ILE A 12 -27.73 -9.47 -34.89
C ILE A 12 -26.58 -8.56 -34.43
N LEU A 13 -26.37 -7.41 -35.08
CA LEU A 13 -25.34 -6.45 -34.68
C LEU A 13 -25.60 -5.88 -33.27
N THR A 14 -26.88 -5.63 -32.96
CA THR A 14 -27.30 -5.15 -31.63
C THR A 14 -27.05 -6.22 -30.57
N ILE A 15 -27.42 -7.48 -30.81
CA ILE A 15 -27.15 -8.58 -29.88
C ILE A 15 -25.65 -8.81 -29.71
N LEU A 16 -24.84 -8.62 -30.75
CA LEU A 16 -23.37 -8.69 -30.63
C LEU A 16 -22.80 -7.49 -29.86
N LEU A 17 -23.37 -6.28 -30.00
CA LEU A 17 -22.91 -5.10 -29.25
C LEU A 17 -23.35 -5.12 -27.78
N PHE A 18 -24.55 -5.63 -27.47
CA PHE A 18 -25.08 -5.71 -26.10
C PHE A 18 -24.75 -7.04 -25.40
N GLY A 19 -24.52 -8.12 -26.14
CA GLY A 19 -24.24 -9.46 -25.60
C GLY A 19 -22.81 -9.65 -25.09
N ILE A 20 -21.91 -8.70 -25.33
CA ILE A 20 -20.52 -8.74 -24.82
C ILE A 20 -20.38 -7.87 -23.54
N GLN A 21 -21.43 -7.17 -23.11
CA GLN A 21 -21.46 -6.44 -21.83
C GLN A 21 -21.94 -7.30 -20.65
N SER A 22 -21.88 -8.64 -20.74
CA SER A 22 -21.61 -9.43 -19.54
C SER A 22 -20.13 -9.27 -19.18
N ASP A 23 -19.74 -8.02 -19.01
CA ASP A 23 -18.51 -7.59 -18.41
C ASP A 23 -18.41 -8.35 -17.10
N ALA A 24 -17.29 -9.03 -16.95
CA ALA A 24 -16.85 -9.57 -15.69
C ALA A 24 -16.93 -8.46 -14.64
N TYR A 25 -18.06 -8.38 -13.93
CA TYR A 25 -18.07 -7.87 -12.58
C TYR A 25 -17.09 -8.76 -11.84
N ALA A 26 -15.82 -8.34 -11.82
CA ALA A 26 -14.80 -8.95 -11.00
C ALA A 26 -15.42 -9.09 -9.62
N PHE A 27 -15.67 -10.33 -9.21
CA PHE A 27 -16.34 -10.64 -7.96
C PHE A 27 -15.54 -9.97 -6.84
N ILE A 28 -16.10 -8.92 -6.24
CA ILE A 28 -15.48 -8.24 -5.10
C ILE A 28 -15.83 -9.09 -3.89
N PRO A 29 -14.86 -9.78 -3.26
CA PRO A 29 -15.16 -10.62 -2.12
C PRO A 29 -15.64 -9.76 -0.95
N THR A 30 -16.59 -10.29 -0.20
CA THR A 30 -17.08 -9.65 1.02
C THR A 30 -16.02 -9.71 2.12
N THR A 31 -16.07 -8.79 3.10
CA THR A 31 -15.16 -8.84 4.27
C THR A 31 -15.19 -10.21 4.95
N ASN A 32 -16.37 -10.81 5.10
CA ASN A 32 -16.52 -12.10 5.78
C ASN A 32 -15.80 -13.23 5.02
N GLU A 33 -15.86 -13.24 3.69
CA GLU A 33 -15.16 -14.22 2.86
C GLU A 33 -13.65 -14.06 2.96
N VAL A 34 -13.15 -12.82 2.85
CA VAL A 34 -11.71 -12.51 2.97
C VAL A 34 -11.19 -12.91 4.36
N VAL A 35 -11.89 -12.53 5.43
CA VAL A 35 -11.47 -12.83 6.80
C VAL A 35 -11.51 -14.34 7.07
N ALA A 36 -12.53 -15.05 6.60
CA ALA A 36 -12.63 -16.49 6.76
C ALA A 36 -11.48 -17.24 6.05
N LEU A 37 -10.99 -16.70 4.92
CA LEU A 37 -9.86 -17.27 4.19
C LEU A 37 -8.51 -16.93 4.84
N CYS A 38 -8.34 -15.69 5.28
CA CYS A 38 -7.03 -15.16 5.66
C CYS A 38 -6.73 -15.20 7.17
N CYS A 39 -7.74 -15.24 8.03
CA CYS A 39 -7.57 -15.17 9.48
C CYS A 39 -7.98 -16.46 10.19
N SER A 40 -7.19 -16.85 11.20
CA SER A 40 -7.60 -17.91 12.11
C SER A 40 -8.82 -17.48 12.93
N LYS A 41 -9.60 -18.47 13.40
CA LYS A 41 -10.80 -18.24 14.24
C LYS A 41 -10.50 -17.40 15.49
N GLU A 42 -9.30 -17.53 16.03
CA GLU A 42 -8.81 -16.77 17.20
C GLU A 42 -8.80 -15.25 16.96
N TYR A 43 -8.53 -14.80 15.72
CA TYR A 43 -8.40 -13.38 15.39
C TYR A 43 -9.53 -12.84 14.51
N VAL A 44 -10.62 -13.61 14.35
CA VAL A 44 -11.69 -13.30 13.39
C VAL A 44 -12.34 -11.94 13.64
N GLU A 45 -12.62 -11.59 14.89
CA GLU A 45 -13.25 -10.31 15.26
C GLU A 45 -12.32 -9.12 14.97
N CYS A 46 -11.06 -9.22 15.40
CA CYS A 46 -10.05 -8.20 15.14
C CYS A 46 -9.78 -8.01 13.63
N CYS A 47 -9.66 -9.11 12.87
CA CYS A 47 -9.51 -9.02 11.42
C CYS A 47 -10.72 -8.38 10.75
N THR A 48 -11.93 -8.76 11.17
CA THR A 48 -13.19 -8.19 10.65
C THR A 48 -13.25 -6.69 10.92
N GLU A 49 -12.89 -6.25 12.12
CA GLU A 49 -12.81 -4.83 12.45
C GLU A 49 -11.74 -4.11 11.62
N SER A 50 -10.54 -4.68 11.52
CA SER A 50 -9.43 -4.12 10.75
C SER A 50 -9.82 -3.91 9.28
N VAL A 51 -10.50 -4.87 8.68
CA VAL A 51 -10.94 -4.80 7.28
C VAL A 51 -12.10 -3.81 7.10
N ASN A 52 -13.18 -3.95 7.89
CA ASN A 52 -14.38 -3.12 7.75
C ASN A 52 -14.10 -1.64 7.97
N PHE A 53 -13.19 -1.30 8.88
CA PHE A 53 -12.90 0.09 9.26
C PHE A 53 -11.55 0.58 8.74
N ALA A 54 -10.87 -0.20 7.89
CA ALA A 54 -9.53 0.11 7.39
C ALA A 54 -8.56 0.54 8.51
N LYS A 55 -8.50 -0.25 9.60
CA LYS A 55 -7.63 -0.02 10.75
C LYS A 55 -6.35 -0.87 10.68
N PRO A 56 -5.26 -0.44 11.35
CA PRO A 56 -4.07 -1.28 11.52
C PRO A 56 -4.43 -2.65 12.12
N LEU A 57 -3.87 -3.72 11.55
CA LEU A 57 -4.08 -5.07 12.07
C LEU A 57 -3.24 -5.28 13.35
N ARG A 58 -3.87 -5.14 14.52
CA ARG A 58 -3.22 -5.24 15.84
C ARG A 58 -3.98 -6.17 16.77
N CYS A 59 -4.12 -7.43 16.35
CA CYS A 59 -4.82 -8.43 17.15
C CYS A 59 -3.95 -8.87 18.34
N ASP A 60 -4.55 -8.93 19.52
CA ASP A 60 -3.86 -9.37 20.73
C ASP A 60 -3.34 -10.81 20.55
N GLY A 61 -2.09 -11.04 20.98
CA GLY A 61 -1.43 -12.35 20.86
C GLY A 61 -0.93 -12.70 19.45
N MET A 62 -1.31 -11.97 18.40
CA MET A 62 -0.85 -12.25 17.04
C MET A 62 0.64 -11.92 16.87
N LYS A 63 1.45 -12.96 16.65
CA LYS A 63 2.89 -12.83 16.38
C LYS A 63 3.15 -12.07 15.07
N LEU A 64 4.29 -11.37 15.00
CA LEU A 64 4.68 -10.58 13.83
C LEU A 64 4.63 -11.37 12.52
N GLY A 65 5.18 -12.59 12.48
CA GLY A 65 5.17 -13.44 11.29
C GLY A 65 3.74 -13.77 10.81
N THR A 66 2.84 -14.11 11.74
CA THR A 66 1.42 -14.31 11.44
C THR A 66 0.78 -13.03 10.90
N ARG A 67 1.06 -11.89 11.54
CA ARG A 67 0.53 -10.59 11.10
C ARG A 67 0.96 -10.22 9.69
N ILE A 68 2.21 -10.48 9.32
CA ILE A 68 2.71 -10.29 7.93
C ILE A 68 1.89 -11.14 6.97
N ASN A 69 1.77 -12.45 7.23
CA ASN A 69 1.06 -13.38 6.34
C ASN A 69 -0.42 -13.03 6.19
N VAL A 70 -1.10 -12.69 7.28
CA VAL A 70 -2.51 -12.28 7.27
C VAL A 70 -2.70 -10.98 6.48
N THR A 71 -1.81 -9.99 6.69
CA THR A 71 -1.87 -8.70 5.99
C THR A 71 -1.73 -8.90 4.48
N LEU A 72 -0.76 -9.71 4.06
CA LEU A 72 -0.54 -10.03 2.64
C LEU A 72 -1.72 -10.80 2.03
N CYS A 73 -2.27 -11.78 2.76
CA CYS A 73 -3.45 -12.51 2.31
C CYS A 73 -4.64 -11.57 2.08
N ILE A 74 -4.99 -10.74 3.07
CA ILE A 74 -6.12 -9.80 2.95
C ILE A 74 -5.89 -8.82 1.79
N GLN A 75 -4.67 -8.28 1.64
CA GLN A 75 -4.35 -7.38 0.52
C GLN A 75 -4.55 -8.07 -0.83
N LYS A 76 -4.07 -9.31 -0.96
CA LYS A 76 -4.21 -10.11 -2.19
C LYS A 76 -5.66 -10.39 -2.52
N GLU A 77 -6.45 -10.86 -1.55
CA GLU A 77 -7.85 -11.22 -1.78
C GLU A 77 -8.71 -9.99 -2.09
N MET A 78 -8.45 -8.86 -1.44
CA MET A 78 -9.23 -7.64 -1.67
C MET A 78 -8.86 -6.90 -2.97
N HIS A 79 -7.59 -6.93 -3.37
CA HIS A 79 -7.07 -6.01 -4.40
C HIS A 79 -6.34 -6.70 -5.56
N GLY A 80 -6.15 -8.02 -5.50
CA GLY A 80 -5.41 -8.81 -6.48
C GLY A 80 -3.88 -8.72 -6.34
N GLU A 81 -3.17 -9.53 -7.13
CA GLU A 81 -1.70 -9.68 -7.07
C GLU A 81 -0.93 -8.54 -7.77
N TYR A 82 -1.57 -7.77 -8.66
CA TYR A 82 -0.89 -6.83 -9.57
C TYR A 82 -0.60 -5.43 -8.99
N GLN A 83 -0.60 -5.29 -7.65
CA GLN A 83 -0.30 -4.01 -6.99
C GLN A 83 1.23 -3.84 -6.82
N PRO A 84 1.77 -2.60 -6.78
CA PRO A 84 3.14 -2.38 -6.30
C PRO A 84 3.30 -3.06 -4.94
N MET A 85 4.26 -3.98 -4.77
CA MET A 85 4.39 -4.72 -3.51
C MET A 85 4.84 -3.75 -2.42
N LEU A 86 3.90 -3.35 -1.56
CA LEU A 86 4.20 -2.84 -0.24
C LEU A 86 3.92 -3.97 0.74
N ASN A 87 4.97 -4.46 1.36
CA ASN A 87 4.90 -5.47 2.41
C ASN A 87 5.04 -4.80 3.77
N LEU A 88 4.52 -5.45 4.82
CA LEU A 88 4.65 -4.93 6.18
C LEU A 88 6.13 -4.77 6.60
N THR A 89 7.04 -5.57 6.05
CA THR A 89 8.49 -5.45 6.25
C THR A 89 9.08 -4.15 5.70
N ASP A 90 8.45 -3.58 4.68
CA ASP A 90 8.89 -2.32 4.05
C ASP A 90 8.68 -1.11 4.97
N THR A 91 8.04 -1.32 6.13
CA THR A 91 7.94 -0.32 7.21
C THR A 91 9.31 0.18 7.65
N VAL A 92 10.40 -0.57 7.46
CA VAL A 92 11.77 -0.07 7.70
C VAL A 92 12.09 1.19 6.89
N CYS A 93 11.51 1.33 5.69
CA CYS A 93 11.70 2.53 4.89
C CYS A 93 10.97 3.76 5.47
N CYS A 94 10.10 3.61 6.46
CA CYS A 94 9.49 4.74 7.15
C CYS A 94 10.51 5.54 7.98
N ASP A 95 11.67 4.96 8.35
CA ASP A 95 12.72 5.64 9.12
C ASP A 95 13.33 6.84 8.40
N VAL A 96 13.13 6.94 7.07
CA VAL A 96 13.45 8.17 6.32
C VAL A 96 12.72 9.41 6.85
N PHE A 97 11.62 9.24 7.59
CA PHE A 97 10.85 10.31 8.22
C PHE A 97 11.18 10.53 9.71
N ALA A 98 12.03 9.69 10.32
CA ALA A 98 12.47 9.88 11.71
C ALA A 98 13.40 11.09 11.83
N ASP A 99 13.43 11.73 13.01
CA ASP A 99 14.30 12.88 13.31
C ASP A 99 14.20 14.03 12.28
N ASP A 100 13.01 14.27 11.73
CA ASP A 100 12.74 15.39 10.82
C ASP A 100 12.32 16.63 11.61
N ASP A 101 13.19 17.64 11.64
CA ASP A 101 12.91 18.92 12.30
C ASP A 101 11.71 19.66 11.69
N ASN A 102 11.32 19.34 10.45
CA ASN A 102 10.15 19.91 9.78
C ASN A 102 8.87 19.13 10.10
N ASP A 103 8.94 18.08 10.91
CA ASP A 103 7.83 17.25 11.36
C ASP A 103 8.06 16.81 12.83
N GLU A 104 8.17 17.78 13.75
CA GLU A 104 8.48 17.55 15.17
C GLU A 104 7.51 16.58 15.89
N LYS A 105 6.30 16.40 15.36
CA LYS A 105 5.30 15.46 15.90
C LYS A 105 5.39 14.07 15.28
N GLU A 106 6.35 13.85 14.38
CA GLU A 106 6.54 12.62 13.64
C GLU A 106 5.27 12.14 12.93
N TYR A 107 4.48 13.08 12.41
CA TYR A 107 3.20 12.77 11.78
C TYR A 107 3.40 11.89 10.54
N CYS A 108 4.39 12.20 9.71
CA CYS A 108 4.73 11.42 8.52
C CYS A 108 5.29 10.04 8.85
N LEU A 109 6.13 9.92 9.88
CA LEU A 109 6.63 8.64 10.37
C LEU A 109 5.46 7.77 10.86
N THR A 110 4.62 8.33 11.73
CA THR A 110 3.45 7.67 12.29
C THR A 110 2.47 7.25 11.20
N GLU A 111 2.17 8.14 10.26
CA GLU A 111 1.29 7.87 9.13
C GLU A 111 1.85 6.75 8.26
N CYS A 112 3.15 6.77 7.95
CA CYS A 112 3.83 5.72 7.19
C CYS A 112 3.68 4.36 7.87
N ILE A 113 4.09 4.22 9.13
CA ILE A 113 3.96 2.97 9.88
C ILE A 113 2.51 2.51 9.96
N THR A 114 1.58 3.44 10.20
CA THR A 114 0.16 3.15 10.37
C THR A 114 -0.44 2.60 9.08
N VAL A 115 -0.25 3.25 7.93
CA VAL A 115 -0.87 2.79 6.69
C VAL A 115 -0.29 1.47 6.18
N MET A 116 0.98 1.19 6.46
CA MET A 116 1.60 -0.10 6.14
C MET A 116 0.92 -1.25 6.87
N GLN A 117 0.44 -1.02 8.09
CA GLN A 117 -0.28 -1.99 8.93
C GLN A 117 -1.76 -2.14 8.57
N ILE A 118 -2.34 -1.33 7.67
CA ILE A 118 -3.76 -1.45 7.27
C ILE A 118 -3.87 -2.44 6.10
N PRO A 119 -4.42 -3.65 6.29
CA PRO A 119 -4.44 -4.67 5.24
C PRO A 119 -5.48 -4.35 4.15
N ALA A 120 -6.63 -3.78 4.51
CA ALA A 120 -7.68 -3.46 3.56
C ALA A 120 -7.39 -2.23 2.69
N LEU A 121 -6.33 -1.47 2.99
CA LEU A 121 -5.95 -0.29 2.23
C LEU A 121 -5.07 -0.69 1.03
N ARG A 122 -5.49 -0.32 -0.19
CA ARG A 122 -4.69 -0.55 -1.40
C ARG A 122 -3.33 0.15 -1.32
N ASN A 123 -2.33 -0.41 -2.00
CA ASN A 123 -0.96 0.09 -1.94
C ASN A 123 -0.83 1.49 -2.57
N ASP A 124 -1.56 1.78 -3.65
CA ASP A 124 -1.62 3.13 -4.22
C ASP A 124 -2.19 4.17 -3.23
N LYS A 125 -3.20 3.79 -2.44
CA LYS A 125 -3.76 4.63 -1.38
C LYS A 125 -2.80 4.78 -0.19
N LYS A 126 -2.06 3.72 0.19
CA LYS A 126 -0.99 3.81 1.20
C LYS A 126 0.06 4.83 0.77
N LEU A 127 0.62 4.68 -0.44
CA LEU A 127 1.61 5.58 -1.02
C LEU A 127 1.11 7.03 -1.08
N LYS A 128 -0.16 7.24 -1.48
CA LYS A 128 -0.77 8.57 -1.49
C LYS A 128 -0.79 9.21 -0.10
N ARG A 129 -1.24 8.48 0.93
CA ARG A 129 -1.28 8.96 2.32
C ARG A 129 0.11 9.33 2.84
N ILE A 130 1.12 8.51 2.56
CA ILE A 130 2.52 8.79 2.93
C ILE A 130 3.03 10.03 2.21
N LYS A 131 2.76 10.17 0.91
CA LYS A 131 3.17 11.34 0.13
C LYS A 131 2.54 12.63 0.67
N GLU A 132 1.26 12.58 1.01
CA GLU A 132 0.44 13.72 1.42
C GLU A 132 0.44 13.99 2.93
N CYS A 133 1.22 13.25 3.73
CA CYS A 133 1.33 13.47 5.17
C CYS A 133 1.75 14.91 5.52
N ARG A 134 2.40 15.61 4.59
CA ARG A 134 2.64 17.05 4.66
C ARG A 134 2.59 17.68 3.28
N ARG A 135 2.33 18.99 3.24
CA ARG A 135 2.13 19.75 1.99
C ARG A 135 3.32 19.64 1.02
N THR A 136 4.54 19.75 1.53
CA THR A 136 5.77 19.57 0.76
C THR A 136 6.57 18.45 1.40
N ASN A 137 6.64 17.29 0.75
CA ASN A 137 7.30 16.11 1.30
C ASN A 137 8.52 15.66 0.45
N PRO A 138 9.69 16.29 0.58
CA PRO A 138 10.89 15.86 -0.16
C PRO A 138 11.34 14.45 0.23
N LEU A 139 11.14 14.06 1.49
CA LEU A 139 11.48 12.73 2.01
C LEU A 139 10.64 11.59 1.39
N TYR A 140 9.51 11.89 0.76
CA TYR A 140 8.77 10.85 0.01
C TYR A 140 9.58 10.27 -1.16
N LYS A 141 10.46 11.06 -1.79
CA LYS A 141 11.37 10.53 -2.83
C LYS A 141 12.39 9.57 -2.21
N CYS A 142 12.86 9.88 -1.00
CA CYS A 142 13.75 9.02 -0.22
C CYS A 142 13.09 7.71 0.18
N PHE A 143 11.85 7.77 0.66
CA PHE A 143 11.04 6.60 0.92
C PHE A 143 10.97 5.66 -0.32
N ASN A 144 10.66 6.20 -1.50
CA ASN A 144 10.61 5.38 -2.72
C ASN A 144 11.98 4.82 -3.13
N ARG A 145 13.08 5.55 -2.90
CA ARG A 145 14.43 5.02 -3.14
C ARG A 145 14.75 3.87 -2.20
N CYS A 146 14.39 3.99 -0.92
CA CYS A 146 14.53 2.89 0.03
C CYS A 146 13.73 1.66 -0.40
N LEU A 147 12.47 1.83 -0.84
CA LEU A 147 11.67 0.71 -1.37
C LEU A 147 12.35 0.06 -2.57
N GLN A 148 12.78 0.86 -3.54
CA GLN A 148 13.47 0.36 -4.73
C GLN A 148 14.72 -0.42 -4.36
N TRP A 149 15.55 0.13 -3.48
CA TRP A 149 16.75 -0.53 -2.98
C TRP A 149 16.41 -1.83 -2.24
N LEU A 150 15.39 -1.84 -1.37
CA LEU A 150 14.97 -3.00 -0.60
C LEU A 150 14.47 -4.14 -1.49
N HIS A 151 13.81 -3.79 -2.59
CA HIS A 151 13.28 -4.75 -3.56
C HIS A 151 14.31 -5.17 -4.62
N SER A 152 15.38 -4.38 -4.83
CA SER A 152 16.45 -4.71 -5.79
C SER A 152 17.68 -5.36 -5.15
N ARG A 153 17.85 -5.28 -3.83
CA ARG A 153 19.06 -5.78 -3.16
C ARG A 153 19.17 -7.30 -3.26
N THR A 154 20.39 -7.76 -3.54
CA THR A 154 20.77 -9.17 -3.52
C THR A 154 21.48 -9.56 -2.23
N GLU A 155 21.95 -8.56 -1.46
CA GLU A 155 22.74 -8.72 -0.24
C GLU A 155 22.09 -8.00 0.94
N ASP A 156 22.46 -8.40 2.16
CA ASP A 156 21.90 -7.92 3.43
C ASP A 156 22.49 -6.57 3.90
N GLU A 157 23.05 -5.77 2.99
CA GLU A 157 23.49 -4.41 3.32
C GLU A 157 22.31 -3.57 3.82
N ALA A 158 22.57 -2.52 4.61
CA ALA A 158 21.55 -1.60 5.11
C ALA A 158 21.41 -0.39 4.17
N PHE A 159 20.21 0.21 4.10
CA PHE A 159 20.01 1.44 3.34
C PHE A 159 20.70 2.60 4.04
N ASP A 160 21.73 3.16 3.41
CA ASP A 160 22.41 4.37 3.91
C ASP A 160 21.62 5.61 3.50
N PHE A 161 20.92 6.21 4.46
CA PHE A 161 20.18 7.44 4.22
C PHE A 161 21.09 8.58 3.78
N GLU A 162 22.29 8.74 4.35
CA GLU A 162 23.16 9.88 4.05
C GLU A 162 23.72 9.79 2.62
N GLN A 163 23.93 8.58 2.12
CA GLN A 163 24.34 8.33 0.75
C GLN A 163 23.19 8.52 -0.26
N GLU A 164 21.98 8.08 0.09
CA GLU A 164 20.85 8.05 -0.84
C GLU A 164 19.96 9.30 -0.77
N CYS A 165 20.09 10.06 0.32
CA CYS A 165 19.20 11.16 0.70
C CYS A 165 19.92 12.33 1.34
N SER A 166 19.51 13.54 0.97
CA SER A 166 20.08 14.74 1.57
C SER A 166 19.51 14.96 2.97
N ILE A 167 20.38 14.96 3.99
CA ILE A 167 20.02 15.32 5.36
C ILE A 167 19.40 16.72 5.47
N LYS A 168 19.71 17.61 4.52
CA LYS A 168 19.12 18.96 4.42
C LYS A 168 17.59 18.92 4.37
N PHE A 169 16.98 17.83 3.90
CA PHE A 169 15.52 17.69 3.87
C PHE A 169 14.88 17.48 5.24
N LYS A 170 15.65 17.05 6.24
CA LYS A 170 15.23 16.90 7.65
C LYS A 170 15.54 18.13 8.49
N MET A 171 16.43 19.00 8.03
CA MET A 171 16.94 20.10 8.86
C MET A 171 16.16 21.40 8.69
N LEU A 172 15.90 22.10 9.79
CA LEU A 172 15.47 23.50 9.74
C LEU A 172 16.60 24.40 9.21
N PRO A 173 16.26 25.51 8.53
CA PRO A 173 17.25 26.50 8.12
C PRO A 173 18.12 26.98 9.29
N GLY A 174 19.43 27.06 9.07
CA GLY A 174 20.39 27.57 10.06
C GLY A 174 20.92 26.53 11.05
N LYS A 175 20.41 25.29 11.05
CA LYS A 175 21.03 24.20 11.81
C LYS A 175 22.32 23.72 11.14
N VAL A 176 23.27 23.28 11.97
CA VAL A 176 24.53 22.67 11.55
C VAL A 176 24.39 21.17 11.64
N TYR A 177 24.74 20.47 10.56
CA TYR A 177 24.81 19.02 10.55
C TYR A 177 26.10 18.56 11.23
N ILE A 178 25.98 17.65 12.20
CA ILE A 178 27.11 17.01 12.87
C ILE A 178 26.93 15.50 12.66
N GLY A 179 27.68 14.93 11.72
CA GLY A 179 27.62 13.52 11.36
C GLY A 179 28.75 13.14 10.39
N PRO A 180 28.70 11.94 9.79
CA PRO A 180 29.65 11.53 8.76
C PRO A 180 29.75 12.52 7.60
N GLU A 181 30.88 12.52 6.90
CA GLU A 181 31.04 13.36 5.71
C GLU A 181 30.04 12.94 4.63
N ILE A 182 29.18 13.89 4.21
CA ILE A 182 28.22 13.67 3.13
C ILE A 182 29.01 13.70 1.81
N LYS A 183 28.98 12.60 1.06
CA LYS A 183 29.62 12.50 -0.26
C LYS A 183 28.83 13.20 -1.36
#